data_AF-A0A453C0F2-F1
#
_entry.id   AF-A0A453C0F2-F1
#
_cell.length_a   1.000
_cell.length_b   1.000
_cell.length_c   1.000
_cell.angle_alpha   90.00
_cell.angle_beta   90.00
_cell.angle_gamma   90.00
#
_symmetry.space_group_name_H-M   'P 1'
#
loop_
_entity.id
_entity.type
_entity.pdbx_description
1 polymer ?
#
loop_
_entity_poly.entity_id
_entity_poly.type
_entity_poly.pdbx_seq_one_letter_code
_entity_poly.pdbx_strand_id
1 'polypeptide(L)'
;AMNREYTVSEFRMVVDTLCELVPGMQIATDIICGFPGETDEDFVETVNLIKEYQLPQVHISQFYPRPGTPAARMKKVPSIEVKKRSRELTSVFEAFSPYEGLKGKVERIWITEIATDGVHLVGHTKGYIQVLVIAPDSMLGTSADAKITSVGRWSLFGEVIEGTVAIKEAALEQNSAEVQVKNSPNRVEEAACSTNTCDSCACSGAESVAQQCTPQRCEGPSDAPTNCGDATRQETPQSTLVRRNVEGAGKTSGSDTEKSRGDDQQVNVITRGAVNIDRILWGGLAVSFATTVAILVLLTCKIFYTSS
;
A
#
# COMPACT_ATOMS: atom_id res chain seq x y z
N ALA A 1 -2.03 -12.13 30.76
CA ALA A 1 -2.80 -13.19 30.10
C ALA A 1 -1.99 -14.00 29.06
N MET A 2 -1.45 -13.37 28.00
CA MET A 2 -0.92 -14.06 26.80
C MET A 2 0.51 -14.63 26.89
N ASN A 3 1.18 -14.58 28.05
CA ASN A 3 2.60 -14.95 28.22
C ASN A 3 3.55 -14.23 27.24
N ARG A 4 3.32 -12.92 27.03
CA ARG A 4 4.34 -12.01 26.46
C ARG A 4 5.29 -11.62 27.60
N GLU A 5 6.59 -11.62 27.34
CA GLU A 5 7.64 -11.31 28.34
C GLU A 5 8.00 -9.81 28.35
N TYR A 6 7.03 -8.96 28.03
CA TYR A 6 7.15 -7.50 27.98
C TYR A 6 5.81 -6.81 28.26
N THR A 7 5.89 -5.54 28.67
CA THR A 7 4.78 -4.66 29.05
C THR A 7 4.37 -3.70 27.94
N VAL A 8 3.22 -3.03 28.08
CA VAL A 8 2.81 -1.97 27.16
C VAL A 8 3.79 -0.78 27.17
N SER A 9 4.42 -0.48 28.31
CA SER A 9 5.46 0.56 28.42
C SER A 9 6.74 0.23 27.64
N GLU A 10 7.14 -1.04 27.59
CA GLU A 10 8.29 -1.46 26.78
C GLU A 10 7.95 -1.50 25.28
N PHE A 11 6.74 -1.91 24.92
CA PHE A 11 6.24 -1.78 23.54
C PHE A 11 6.27 -0.32 23.07
N ARG A 12 5.77 0.61 23.88
CA ARG A 12 5.79 2.06 23.62
C ARG A 12 7.21 2.55 23.37
N MET A 13 8.11 2.33 24.34
CA MET A 13 9.53 2.70 24.23
C MET A 13 10.17 2.22 22.92
N VAL A 14 9.90 0.97 22.50
CA VAL A 14 10.43 0.43 21.23
C VAL A 14 9.83 1.12 20.01
N VAL A 15 8.51 1.33 19.98
CA VAL A 15 7.82 2.00 18.85
C VAL A 15 8.27 3.45 18.74
N ASP A 16 8.29 4.19 19.85
CA ASP A 16 8.70 5.60 19.91
C ASP A 16 10.15 5.75 19.39
N THR A 17 11.08 4.94 19.92
CA THR A 17 12.50 4.94 19.51
C THR A 17 12.68 4.62 18.03
N LEU A 18 11.94 3.65 17.49
CA LEU A 18 12.02 3.29 16.06
C LEU A 18 11.47 4.38 15.14
N CYS A 19 10.41 5.07 15.55
CA CYS A 19 9.83 6.19 14.80
C CYS A 19 10.71 7.45 14.85
N GLU A 20 11.39 7.71 15.97
CA GLU A 20 12.34 8.82 16.10
C GLU A 20 13.63 8.57 15.29
N LEU A 21 14.26 7.41 15.46
CA LEU A 21 15.58 7.13 14.89
C LEU A 21 15.54 6.69 13.41
N VAL A 22 14.38 6.27 12.88
CA VAL A 22 14.23 5.84 11.48
C VAL A 22 13.09 6.60 10.79
N PRO A 23 13.37 7.78 10.22
CA PRO A 23 12.38 8.57 9.50
C PRO A 23 11.67 7.76 8.39
N GLY A 24 10.33 7.79 8.41
CA GLY A 24 9.49 7.04 7.48
C GLY A 24 9.24 5.56 7.84
N MET A 25 9.71 5.10 9.01
CA MET A 25 9.40 3.77 9.56
C MET A 25 7.90 3.43 9.44
N GLN A 26 7.60 2.21 8.99
CA GLN A 26 6.24 1.66 8.91
C GLN A 26 6.15 0.46 9.85
N ILE A 27 5.23 0.51 10.82
CA ILE A 27 5.05 -0.55 11.82
C ILE A 27 3.69 -1.21 11.59
N ALA A 28 3.71 -2.54 11.54
CA ALA A 28 2.53 -3.40 11.50
C ALA A 28 2.39 -4.17 12.82
N THR A 29 1.17 -4.52 13.22
CA THR A 29 0.93 -5.31 14.44
C THR A 29 -0.28 -6.24 14.32
N ASP A 30 -0.23 -7.38 15.01
CA ASP A 30 -1.30 -8.38 15.08
C ASP A 30 -2.03 -8.31 16.43
N ILE A 31 -3.36 -8.18 16.41
CA ILE A 31 -4.22 -8.13 17.60
C ILE A 31 -5.17 -9.32 17.62
N ILE A 32 -5.38 -9.89 18.81
CA ILE A 32 -6.27 -11.02 19.06
C ILE A 32 -7.34 -10.58 20.06
N CYS A 33 -8.50 -10.13 19.57
CA CYS A 33 -9.63 -9.80 20.43
C CYS A 33 -10.27 -11.08 20.99
N GLY A 34 -10.77 -11.03 22.21
CA GLY A 34 -11.44 -12.13 22.89
C GLY A 34 -10.50 -13.15 23.51
N PHE A 35 -9.24 -12.80 23.81
CA PHE A 35 -8.33 -13.73 24.47
C PHE A 35 -8.93 -14.21 25.82
N PRO A 36 -8.80 -15.49 26.22
CA PRO A 36 -9.39 -15.98 27.46
C PRO A 36 -8.94 -15.18 28.69
N GLY A 37 -9.89 -14.48 29.31
CA GLY A 37 -9.67 -13.58 30.44
C GLY A 37 -9.77 -12.08 30.13
N GLU A 38 -9.79 -11.67 28.86
CA GLU A 38 -9.88 -10.27 28.42
C GLU A 38 -11.15 -9.58 28.95
N THR A 39 -10.99 -8.57 29.81
CA THR A 39 -12.08 -7.76 30.36
C THR A 39 -12.52 -6.66 29.38
N ASP A 40 -13.50 -5.82 29.76
CA ASP A 40 -13.85 -4.64 28.95
C ASP A 40 -12.81 -3.52 29.10
N GLU A 41 -12.15 -3.43 30.25
CA GLU A 41 -11.03 -2.53 30.53
C GLU A 41 -9.80 -2.88 29.67
N ASP A 42 -9.39 -4.16 29.63
CA ASP A 42 -8.30 -4.67 28.75
C ASP A 42 -8.54 -4.26 27.28
N PHE A 43 -9.79 -4.34 26.84
CA PHE A 43 -10.18 -3.98 25.48
C PHE A 43 -10.16 -2.46 25.25
N VAL A 44 -10.63 -1.65 26.21
CA VAL A 44 -10.56 -0.18 26.14
C VAL A 44 -9.11 0.30 26.10
N GLU A 45 -8.20 -0.28 26.90
CA GLU A 45 -6.77 0.02 26.82
C GLU A 45 -6.18 -0.33 25.44
N THR A 46 -6.57 -1.48 24.87
CA THR A 46 -6.17 -1.89 23.51
C THR A 46 -6.67 -0.91 22.44
N VAL A 47 -7.92 -0.46 22.53
CA VAL A 47 -8.50 0.55 21.63
C VAL A 47 -7.79 1.89 21.76
N ASN A 48 -7.43 2.31 22.97
CA ASN A 48 -6.74 3.58 23.21
C ASN A 48 -5.31 3.56 22.66
N LEU A 49 -4.55 2.49 22.89
CA LEU A 49 -3.20 2.30 22.33
C LEU A 49 -3.20 2.41 20.79
N ILE A 50 -4.22 1.87 20.13
CA ILE A 50 -4.33 1.90 18.66
C ILE A 50 -4.78 3.27 18.13
N LYS A 51 -5.64 4.00 18.86
CA LYS A 51 -5.99 5.41 18.54
C LYS A 51 -4.83 6.38 18.70
N GLU A 52 -3.90 6.06 19.60
CA GLU A 52 -2.71 6.87 19.90
C GLU A 52 -1.64 6.72 18.82
N TYR A 53 -1.27 5.48 18.48
CA TYR A 53 -0.22 5.21 17.48
C TYR A 53 -0.68 5.28 16.01
N GLN A 54 -1.98 5.13 15.74
CA GLN A 54 -2.59 5.19 14.40
C GLN A 54 -1.83 4.40 13.32
N LEU A 55 -1.33 3.22 13.71
CA LEU A 55 -0.43 2.41 12.89
C LEU A 55 -1.02 2.15 11.48
N PRO A 56 -0.20 2.19 10.41
CA PRO A 56 -0.69 2.04 9.05
C PRO A 56 -1.38 0.68 8.81
N GLN A 57 -0.87 -0.37 9.47
CA GLN A 57 -1.31 -1.76 9.32
C GLN A 57 -1.57 -2.40 10.70
N VAL A 58 -2.79 -2.90 10.91
CA VAL A 58 -3.20 -3.62 12.12
C VAL A 58 -4.06 -4.81 11.71
N HIS A 59 -3.57 -6.03 11.93
CA HIS A 59 -4.34 -7.25 11.63
C HIS A 59 -5.19 -7.63 12.84
N ILE A 60 -6.51 -7.43 12.74
CA ILE A 60 -7.45 -7.68 13.84
C ILE A 60 -8.07 -9.06 13.67
N SER A 61 -7.77 -9.96 14.61
CA SER A 61 -8.24 -11.33 14.63
C SER A 61 -9.11 -11.62 15.85
N GLN A 62 -9.92 -12.67 15.78
CA GLN A 62 -10.70 -13.18 16.92
C GLN A 62 -9.97 -14.40 17.51
N PHE A 63 -9.93 -14.52 18.83
CA PHE A 63 -9.30 -15.66 19.49
C PHE A 63 -9.95 -16.99 19.08
N TYR A 64 -9.15 -17.88 18.50
CA TYR A 64 -9.53 -19.26 18.23
C TYR A 64 -8.66 -20.23 19.06
N PRO A 65 -9.26 -21.09 19.92
CA PRO A 65 -8.50 -22.00 20.78
C PRO A 65 -7.81 -23.09 19.96
N ARG A 66 -6.48 -23.03 19.87
CA ARG A 66 -5.67 -24.05 19.19
C ARG A 66 -5.45 -25.25 20.16
N PRO A 67 -5.74 -26.50 19.77
CA PRO A 67 -5.54 -27.68 20.63
C PRO A 67 -4.13 -27.76 21.24
N GLY A 68 -4.02 -28.36 22.43
CA GLY A 68 -2.78 -28.46 23.20
C GLY A 68 -2.38 -27.19 23.98
N THR A 69 -2.67 -25.99 23.45
CA THR A 69 -2.26 -24.72 24.09
C THR A 69 -2.87 -24.53 25.49
N PRO A 70 -2.20 -23.80 26.41
CA PRO A 70 -2.79 -23.41 27.69
C PRO A 70 -4.10 -22.63 27.53
N ALA A 71 -4.13 -21.68 26.59
CA ALA A 71 -5.29 -20.83 26.31
C ALA A 71 -6.54 -21.63 25.89
N ALA A 72 -6.39 -22.79 25.23
CA ALA A 72 -7.53 -23.64 24.88
C ALA A 72 -8.25 -24.26 26.10
N ARG A 73 -7.61 -24.27 27.29
CA ARG A 73 -8.19 -24.76 28.56
C ARG A 73 -8.76 -23.64 29.45
N MET A 74 -8.58 -22.38 29.08
CA MET A 74 -9.02 -21.22 29.86
C MET A 74 -10.51 -20.89 29.62
N LYS A 75 -11.13 -20.16 30.56
CA LYS A 75 -12.51 -19.65 30.41
C LYS A 75 -12.57 -18.64 29.27
N LYS A 76 -13.32 -18.97 28.21
CA LYS A 76 -13.47 -18.14 27.01
C LYS A 76 -14.34 -16.91 27.29
N VAL A 77 -14.01 -15.81 26.61
CA VAL A 77 -14.91 -14.64 26.45
C VAL A 77 -16.13 -15.09 25.60
N PRO A 78 -17.36 -14.61 25.88
CA PRO A 78 -18.53 -14.95 25.07
C PRO A 78 -18.38 -14.50 23.61
N SER A 79 -18.67 -15.37 22.65
CA SER A 79 -18.42 -15.11 21.21
C SER A 79 -19.14 -13.88 20.65
N ILE A 80 -20.20 -13.41 21.30
CA ILE A 80 -20.90 -12.15 20.97
C ILE A 80 -19.99 -10.95 21.27
N GLU A 81 -19.38 -10.90 22.45
CA GLU A 81 -18.45 -9.84 22.83
C GLU A 81 -17.17 -9.89 22.00
N VAL A 82 -16.61 -11.08 21.74
CA VAL A 82 -15.45 -11.23 20.85
C VAL A 82 -15.74 -10.63 19.46
N LYS A 83 -16.94 -10.87 18.93
CA LYS A 83 -17.39 -10.36 17.62
C LYS A 83 -17.73 -8.87 17.65
N LYS A 84 -18.18 -8.32 18.78
CA LYS A 84 -18.37 -6.89 19.02
C LYS A 84 -17.02 -6.18 19.05
N ARG A 85 -16.13 -6.59 19.98
CA ARG A 85 -14.78 -6.04 20.19
C ARG A 85 -13.95 -6.02 18.90
N SER A 86 -13.92 -7.12 18.14
CA SER A 86 -13.19 -7.14 16.87
C SER A 86 -13.74 -6.15 15.84
N ARG A 87 -15.08 -6.00 15.74
CA ARG A 87 -15.70 -5.05 14.80
C ARG A 87 -15.45 -3.60 15.20
N GLU A 88 -15.59 -3.30 16.49
CA GLU A 88 -15.35 -1.98 17.04
C GLU A 88 -13.91 -1.51 16.80
N LEU A 89 -12.93 -2.39 17.09
CA LEU A 89 -11.52 -2.10 16.81
C LEU A 89 -11.23 -1.98 15.30
N THR A 90 -11.90 -2.77 14.45
CA THR A 90 -11.80 -2.62 12.99
C THR A 90 -12.30 -1.25 12.54
N SER A 91 -13.49 -0.81 12.97
CA SER A 91 -14.01 0.51 12.60
C SER A 91 -13.19 1.68 13.17
N VAL A 92 -12.50 1.50 14.30
CA VAL A 92 -11.50 2.46 14.80
C VAL A 92 -10.29 2.52 13.86
N PHE A 93 -9.73 1.38 13.47
CA PHE A 93 -8.56 1.31 12.57
C PHE A 93 -8.88 1.78 11.13
N GLU A 94 -10.06 1.47 10.61
CA GLU A 94 -10.51 1.92 9.28
C GLU A 94 -10.62 3.46 9.19
N ALA A 95 -10.83 4.16 10.30
CA ALA A 95 -10.98 5.61 10.37
C ALA A 95 -9.65 6.41 10.36
N PHE A 96 -8.49 5.75 10.41
CA PHE A 96 -7.19 6.43 10.35
C PHE A 96 -6.77 6.78 8.92
N SER A 97 -6.10 7.92 8.72
CA SER A 97 -5.49 8.29 7.43
C SER A 97 -3.96 8.35 7.54
N PRO A 98 -3.26 7.20 7.66
CA PRO A 98 -1.83 7.14 8.01
C PRO A 98 -0.88 7.76 6.96
N TYR A 99 -1.38 8.04 5.75
CA TYR A 99 -0.56 8.45 4.61
C TYR A 99 -0.75 9.90 4.14
N GLU A 100 -1.57 10.72 4.82
CA GLU A 100 -1.84 12.12 4.40
C GLU A 100 -0.55 12.93 4.17
N GLY A 101 0.42 12.77 5.08
CA GLY A 101 1.74 13.40 4.99
C GLY A 101 2.65 12.91 3.86
N LEU A 102 2.18 12.05 2.96
CA LEU A 102 2.89 11.61 1.75
C LEU A 102 2.41 12.31 0.47
N LYS A 103 1.27 12.99 0.48
CA LYS A 103 0.73 13.67 -0.71
C LYS A 103 1.70 14.74 -1.22
N GLY A 104 2.01 14.70 -2.52
CA GLY A 104 2.93 15.62 -3.19
C GLY A 104 4.41 15.27 -3.06
N LYS A 105 4.79 14.28 -2.23
CA LYS A 105 6.17 13.77 -2.16
C LYS A 105 6.52 12.94 -3.38
N VAL A 106 7.82 12.72 -3.58
CA VAL A 106 8.38 11.78 -4.55
C VAL A 106 8.97 10.61 -3.77
N GLU A 107 8.55 9.40 -4.09
CA GLU A 107 8.97 8.16 -3.43
C GLU A 107 9.52 7.18 -4.47
N ARG A 108 10.60 6.46 -4.12
CA ARG A 108 11.15 5.40 -4.98
C ARG A 108 10.30 4.13 -4.81
N ILE A 109 9.71 3.67 -5.89
CA ILE A 109 8.86 2.47 -5.93
C ILE A 109 9.52 1.32 -6.71
N TRP A 110 9.30 0.09 -6.24
CA TRP A 110 9.59 -1.14 -6.98
C TRP A 110 8.29 -1.68 -7.57
N ILE A 111 8.22 -1.79 -8.89
CA ILE A 111 7.01 -2.14 -9.63
C ILE A 111 6.97 -3.66 -9.82
N THR A 112 5.90 -4.33 -9.37
CA THR A 112 5.88 -5.79 -9.20
C THR A 112 4.78 -6.51 -9.95
N GLU A 113 3.57 -5.95 -10.00
CA GLU A 113 2.38 -6.60 -10.58
C GLU A 113 1.44 -5.59 -11.26
N ILE A 114 0.48 -6.09 -12.03
CA ILE A 114 -0.63 -5.30 -12.59
C ILE A 114 -1.78 -5.36 -11.59
N ALA A 115 -2.40 -4.22 -11.29
CA ALA A 115 -3.52 -4.14 -10.36
C ALA A 115 -4.78 -4.85 -10.88
N THR A 116 -5.68 -5.25 -9.98
CA THR A 116 -6.93 -5.97 -10.30
C THR A 116 -7.89 -5.19 -11.21
N ASP A 117 -7.68 -3.89 -11.41
CA ASP A 117 -8.43 -3.06 -12.37
C ASP A 117 -7.93 -3.17 -13.83
N GLY A 118 -6.72 -3.69 -14.05
CA GLY A 118 -6.08 -3.78 -15.37
C GLY A 118 -5.66 -2.43 -15.95
N VAL A 119 -5.57 -1.38 -15.13
CA VAL A 119 -5.23 0.00 -15.54
C VAL A 119 -3.97 0.50 -14.84
N HIS A 120 -3.76 0.14 -13.57
CA HIS A 120 -2.59 0.54 -12.81
C HIS A 120 -1.54 -0.58 -12.70
N LEU A 121 -0.27 -0.20 -12.65
CA LEU A 121 0.78 -1.06 -12.09
C LEU A 121 0.88 -0.81 -10.58
N VAL A 122 1.24 -1.86 -9.85
CA VAL A 122 1.46 -1.84 -8.40
C VAL A 122 2.95 -1.67 -8.14
N GLY A 123 3.31 -0.53 -7.55
CA GLY A 123 4.60 -0.29 -6.93
C GLY A 123 4.55 -0.44 -5.41
N HIS A 124 5.68 -0.74 -4.78
CA HIS A 124 5.87 -0.64 -3.33
C HIS A 124 7.00 0.33 -3.00
N THR A 125 6.79 1.24 -2.04
CA THR A 125 7.88 2.09 -1.49
C THR A 125 8.86 1.27 -0.65
N LYS A 126 9.96 1.88 -0.19
CA LYS A 126 10.88 1.26 0.79
C LYS A 126 10.17 0.80 2.08
N GLY A 127 9.09 1.49 2.49
CA GLY A 127 8.24 1.12 3.62
C GLY A 127 7.17 0.06 3.28
N TYR A 128 7.27 -0.59 2.11
CA TYR A 128 6.29 -1.51 1.53
C TYR A 128 4.89 -0.90 1.25
N ILE A 129 4.73 0.42 1.38
CA ILE A 129 3.46 1.11 1.10
C ILE A 129 3.12 0.93 -0.38
N GLN A 130 1.91 0.45 -0.67
CA GLN A 130 1.44 0.22 -2.03
C GLN A 130 1.17 1.55 -2.74
N VAL A 131 1.67 1.70 -3.97
CA VAL A 131 1.50 2.88 -4.84
C VAL A 131 0.98 2.42 -6.18
N LEU A 132 -0.20 2.90 -6.57
CA LEU A 132 -0.81 2.64 -7.87
C LEU A 132 -0.37 3.72 -8.86
N VAL A 133 0.19 3.31 -9.99
CA VAL A 133 0.69 4.21 -11.04
C VAL A 133 0.20 3.79 -12.42
N ILE A 134 -0.08 4.74 -13.30
CA ILE A 134 -0.36 4.46 -14.71
C ILE A 134 0.98 4.48 -15.45
N ALA A 135 1.43 3.31 -15.92
CA ALA A 135 2.72 3.10 -16.56
C ALA A 135 2.66 1.85 -17.47
N PRO A 136 3.51 1.73 -18.51
CA PRO A 136 3.51 0.57 -19.39
C PRO A 136 4.10 -0.68 -18.71
N ASP A 137 3.53 -1.86 -19.01
CA ASP A 137 3.92 -3.18 -18.49
C ASP A 137 5.43 -3.49 -18.58
N SER A 138 6.15 -2.83 -19.49
CA SER A 138 7.62 -2.90 -19.60
C SER A 138 8.37 -2.40 -18.36
N MET A 139 7.70 -1.74 -17.41
CA MET A 139 8.25 -1.36 -16.11
C MET A 139 8.11 -2.44 -15.02
N LEU A 140 7.42 -3.55 -15.27
CA LEU A 140 7.33 -4.67 -14.31
C LEU A 140 8.72 -5.24 -13.98
N GLY A 141 8.99 -5.42 -12.69
CA GLY A 141 10.29 -5.86 -12.17
C GLY A 141 11.35 -4.75 -12.05
N THR A 142 11.05 -3.52 -12.48
CA THR A 142 11.97 -2.37 -12.38
C THR A 142 11.72 -1.52 -11.12
N SER A 143 12.46 -0.43 -10.97
CA SER A 143 12.13 0.61 -9.97
C SER A 143 12.22 2.00 -10.60
N ALA A 144 11.33 2.90 -10.18
CA ALA A 144 11.26 4.27 -10.68
C ALA A 144 10.82 5.22 -9.53
N ASP A 145 11.03 6.52 -9.71
CA ASP A 145 10.53 7.51 -8.76
C ASP A 145 9.11 7.93 -9.14
N ALA A 146 8.18 7.87 -8.19
CA ALA A 146 6.79 8.23 -8.39
C ALA A 146 6.40 9.43 -7.52
N LYS A 147 5.75 10.43 -8.13
CA LYS A 147 5.17 11.56 -7.40
C LYS A 147 3.77 11.19 -6.92
N ILE A 148 3.54 11.26 -5.61
CA ILE A 148 2.25 10.91 -5.00
C ILE A 148 1.23 12.02 -5.28
N THR A 149 0.22 11.73 -6.08
CA THR A 149 -0.83 12.69 -6.49
C THR A 149 -2.01 12.67 -5.53
N SER A 150 -2.40 11.49 -5.04
CA SER A 150 -3.43 11.32 -4.02
C SER A 150 -3.16 10.13 -3.11
N VAL A 151 -3.89 10.07 -1.99
CA VAL A 151 -3.70 9.11 -0.91
C VAL A 151 -5.04 8.45 -0.60
N GLY A 152 -5.04 7.13 -0.44
CA GLY A 152 -6.18 6.36 0.04
C GLY A 152 -5.87 5.69 1.39
N ARG A 153 -6.85 4.97 1.95
CA ARG A 153 -6.67 4.27 3.23
C ARG A 153 -5.61 3.16 3.17
N TRP A 154 -5.52 2.47 2.03
CA TRP A 154 -4.74 1.24 1.87
C TRP A 154 -3.56 1.38 0.91
N SER A 155 -3.66 2.29 -0.06
CA SER A 155 -2.67 2.56 -1.11
C SER A 155 -2.56 4.05 -1.40
N LEU A 156 -1.44 4.45 -2.00
CA LEU A 156 -1.24 5.76 -2.61
C LEU A 156 -1.53 5.69 -4.12
N PHE A 157 -1.72 6.83 -4.75
CA PHE A 157 -1.77 6.96 -6.20
C PHE A 157 -0.70 7.96 -6.66
N GLY A 158 -0.05 7.71 -7.80
CA GLY A 158 1.01 8.58 -8.28
C GLY A 158 1.30 8.49 -9.77
N GLU A 159 2.16 9.40 -10.21
CA GLU A 159 2.67 9.51 -11.58
C GLU A 159 4.16 9.18 -11.58
N VAL A 160 4.61 8.30 -12.48
CA VAL A 160 6.03 7.95 -12.63
C VAL A 160 6.78 9.11 -13.27
N ILE A 161 7.92 9.48 -12.70
CA ILE A 161 8.80 10.52 -13.24
C ILE A 161 9.69 9.89 -14.32
N GLU A 162 9.55 10.36 -15.56
CA GLU A 162 10.31 9.85 -16.71
C GLU A 162 11.84 9.95 -16.48
N GLY A 163 12.59 8.99 -17.04
CA GLY A 163 14.05 8.92 -16.93
C GLY A 163 14.59 8.32 -15.62
N THR A 164 13.74 8.03 -14.63
CA THR A 164 14.19 7.52 -13.30
C THR A 164 14.28 6.00 -13.19
N VAL A 165 13.96 5.26 -14.26
CA VAL A 165 13.87 3.79 -14.29
C VAL A 165 15.25 3.14 -14.11
N ALA A 166 15.47 2.51 -12.97
CA ALA A 166 16.63 1.65 -12.76
C ALA A 166 16.28 0.20 -13.11
N ILE A 167 16.83 -0.27 -14.23
CA ILE A 167 16.89 -1.68 -14.60
C ILE A 167 18.00 -2.33 -13.77
N LYS A 168 17.77 -3.55 -13.26
CA LYS A 168 18.87 -4.36 -12.69
C LYS A 168 19.68 -4.98 -13.82
N GLU A 169 20.81 -4.38 -14.17
CA GLU A 169 21.86 -5.03 -14.97
C GLU A 169 22.55 -6.13 -14.14
N ALA A 170 21.85 -7.25 -13.96
CA ALA A 170 22.34 -8.43 -13.26
C ALA A 170 23.12 -9.34 -14.23
N ALA A 171 24.36 -8.94 -14.52
CA ALA A 171 25.42 -9.75 -15.15
C ALA A 171 25.10 -10.40 -16.52
N LEU A 172 25.44 -9.69 -17.60
CA LEU A 172 25.63 -10.30 -18.93
C LEU A 172 26.90 -9.83 -19.67
N GLU A 173 27.88 -9.28 -18.95
CA GLU A 173 29.23 -9.02 -19.48
C GLU A 173 30.14 -10.25 -19.34
N GLN A 174 30.03 -11.20 -20.27
CA GLN A 174 31.19 -11.96 -20.77
C GLN A 174 30.95 -12.41 -22.21
N ASN A 175 31.48 -11.65 -23.18
CA ASN A 175 32.00 -12.17 -24.45
C ASN A 175 32.77 -11.08 -25.23
N SER A 176 33.84 -10.56 -24.62
CA SER A 176 34.83 -9.71 -25.29
C SER A 176 35.73 -10.56 -26.20
N ALA A 177 35.19 -11.00 -27.34
CA ALA A 177 35.96 -11.68 -28.38
C ALA A 177 36.81 -10.66 -29.16
N GLU A 178 38.11 -10.94 -29.29
CA GLU A 178 39.08 -9.99 -29.86
C GLU A 178 38.92 -9.77 -31.36
N VAL A 179 39.04 -8.51 -31.80
CA VAL A 179 39.54 -8.18 -33.14
C VAL A 179 40.60 -7.07 -33.00
N GLN A 180 41.88 -7.45 -33.05
CA GLN A 180 42.96 -6.47 -33.10
C GLN A 180 43.06 -5.85 -34.50
N VAL A 181 43.00 -4.53 -34.59
CA VAL A 181 43.56 -3.78 -35.72
C VAL A 181 44.60 -2.81 -35.18
N LYS A 182 45.86 -3.04 -35.56
CA LYS A 182 46.98 -2.17 -35.21
C LYS A 182 46.91 -0.91 -36.09
N ASN A 183 47.13 0.27 -35.50
CA ASN A 183 48.13 1.19 -36.03
C ASN A 183 48.47 2.32 -35.05
N SER A 184 49.73 2.74 -35.14
CA SER A 184 50.37 3.89 -34.49
C SER A 184 51.67 4.14 -35.28
N PRO A 185 52.32 5.32 -35.16
CA PRO A 185 52.03 6.42 -34.24
C PRO A 185 51.77 7.75 -34.98
N ASN A 186 51.56 8.83 -34.22
CA ASN A 186 52.51 9.94 -34.36
C ASN A 186 52.71 10.72 -33.05
N ARG A 187 53.86 11.40 -32.95
CA ARG A 187 54.39 12.07 -31.74
C ARG A 187 54.57 13.56 -32.00
N VAL A 188 54.12 14.40 -31.08
CA VAL A 188 54.67 15.74 -30.85
C VAL A 188 54.72 15.96 -29.34
N GLU A 189 55.91 16.30 -28.82
CA GLU A 189 56.07 16.92 -27.51
C GLU A 189 56.18 18.44 -27.70
N GLU A 190 55.72 19.23 -26.74
CA GLU A 190 56.50 20.36 -26.22
C GLU A 190 55.98 20.77 -24.82
N ALA A 191 56.73 21.64 -24.13
CA ALA A 191 56.64 21.78 -22.67
C ALA A 191 56.93 23.21 -22.16
N ALA A 192 56.81 23.39 -20.84
CA ALA A 192 57.23 24.56 -20.05
C ALA A 192 56.45 25.88 -20.30
N CYS A 193 56.61 26.95 -19.51
CA CYS A 193 56.72 27.15 -18.04
C CYS A 193 56.70 28.69 -17.78
N SER A 194 56.55 29.13 -16.52
CA SER A 194 56.81 30.53 -16.06
C SER A 194 55.75 31.59 -16.49
N THR A 195 55.49 32.71 -15.78
CA THR A 195 55.89 33.20 -14.43
C THR A 195 54.98 34.34 -13.92
N ASN A 196 54.85 34.46 -12.59
CA ASN A 196 54.73 35.65 -11.71
C ASN A 196 53.99 36.95 -12.11
N THR A 197 53.03 37.37 -11.26
CA THR A 197 52.97 38.63 -10.44
C THR A 197 51.75 38.54 -9.49
N CYS A 198 51.83 38.52 -8.15
CA CYS A 198 52.15 39.58 -7.14
C CYS A 198 51.23 40.84 -7.21
N ASP A 199 50.67 41.44 -6.14
CA ASP A 199 50.55 41.15 -4.69
C ASP A 199 49.34 41.98 -4.14
N SER A 200 48.48 41.53 -3.21
CA SER A 200 48.61 41.33 -1.73
C SER A 200 48.59 42.61 -0.85
N CYS A 201 47.48 42.84 -0.12
CA CYS A 201 47.34 43.51 1.21
C CYS A 201 45.83 43.44 1.64
N ALA A 202 45.38 43.10 2.86
CA ALA A 202 45.78 43.42 4.24
C ALA A 202 45.30 44.83 4.70
N CYS A 203 44.66 45.05 5.87
CA CYS A 203 44.35 44.16 7.01
C CYS A 203 43.07 44.55 7.81
N SER A 204 42.64 43.57 8.62
CA SER A 204 41.71 43.50 9.76
C SER A 204 41.39 44.74 10.63
N GLY A 205 40.18 44.75 11.23
CA GLY A 205 39.73 45.62 12.34
C GLY A 205 38.41 45.09 12.96
N ALA A 206 38.09 45.42 14.23
CA ALA A 206 37.06 44.72 15.01
C ALA A 206 36.00 45.59 15.72
N GLU A 207 34.81 44.99 15.90
CA GLU A 207 33.77 45.18 16.92
C GLU A 207 33.20 46.57 17.33
N SER A 208 31.87 46.68 17.18
CA SER A 208 30.87 47.13 18.18
C SER A 208 30.24 48.54 18.16
N VAL A 209 29.01 48.59 18.73
CA VAL A 209 28.23 49.73 19.27
C VAL A 209 27.41 50.67 18.32
N ALA A 210 26.09 50.42 18.33
CA ALA A 210 24.95 51.36 18.45
C ALA A 210 24.53 52.42 17.36
N GLN A 211 23.22 52.31 17.03
CA GLN A 211 22.18 53.38 17.01
C GLN A 211 22.10 54.48 15.91
N GLN A 212 21.09 54.30 15.05
CA GLN A 212 19.80 55.05 15.05
C GLN A 212 19.70 56.48 14.43
N CYS A 213 18.82 56.62 13.42
CA CYS A 213 18.17 57.88 13.01
C CYS A 213 16.69 57.66 12.64
N THR A 214 15.83 58.66 12.90
CA THR A 214 14.39 58.73 12.55
C THR A 214 13.98 60.16 12.17
N PRO A 215 12.82 60.39 11.50
CA PRO A 215 11.59 60.83 12.21
C PRO A 215 10.31 60.12 11.66
N GLN A 216 9.18 59.91 12.38
CA GLN A 216 8.20 60.84 13.01
C GLN A 216 7.53 61.83 12.03
N ARG A 217 6.21 62.15 12.06
CA ARG A 217 5.02 61.87 12.94
C ARG A 217 3.74 62.02 12.02
N CYS A 218 2.43 61.79 12.31
CA CYS A 218 1.53 61.60 13.48
C CYS A 218 0.40 60.58 13.10
N GLU A 219 -0.30 59.84 13.97
CA GLU A 219 -1.46 60.12 14.89
C GLU A 219 -2.87 60.21 14.23
N GLY A 220 -3.88 59.56 14.86
CA GLY A 220 -5.32 59.52 14.48
C GLY A 220 -6.18 60.60 15.17
N PRO A 221 -7.52 60.44 15.39
CA PRO A 221 -8.16 59.23 15.96
C PRO A 221 -9.64 58.97 15.52
N SER A 222 -10.43 58.35 16.42
CA SER A 222 -11.91 58.37 16.59
C SER A 222 -12.85 57.35 15.90
N ASP A 223 -13.53 56.60 16.78
CA ASP A 223 -14.96 56.24 16.85
C ASP A 223 -15.65 55.27 15.86
N ALA A 224 -16.31 54.28 16.48
CA ALA A 224 -17.41 53.45 15.95
C ALA A 224 -18.77 54.15 16.28
N PRO A 225 -19.93 53.83 15.66
CA PRO A 225 -20.43 52.46 15.43
C PRO A 225 -21.22 52.27 14.10
N THR A 226 -21.77 51.06 13.89
CA THR A 226 -23.22 50.81 13.62
C THR A 226 -23.46 49.30 13.37
N ASN A 227 -24.68 48.83 13.64
CA ASN A 227 -25.08 47.41 13.58
C ASN A 227 -26.10 47.17 12.43
N CYS A 228 -25.84 46.19 11.56
CA CYS A 228 -26.75 45.54 10.58
C CYS A 228 -25.94 44.51 9.75
N GLY A 229 -26.47 43.40 9.24
CA GLY A 229 -27.80 42.81 9.46
C GLY A 229 -28.12 41.68 8.46
N ASP A 230 -28.65 40.57 8.99
CA ASP A 230 -29.38 39.48 8.29
C ASP A 230 -28.62 38.50 7.34
N ALA A 231 -29.38 37.49 6.88
CA ALA A 231 -29.11 36.29 6.10
C ALA A 231 -28.00 36.38 5.00
N THR A 232 -27.29 35.29 4.66
CA THR A 232 -27.92 34.05 4.14
C THR A 232 -27.03 32.80 4.27
N ARG A 233 -27.66 31.66 4.62
CA ARG A 233 -27.09 30.30 4.54
C ARG A 233 -27.00 29.85 3.08
N GLN A 234 -25.78 29.67 2.56
CA GLN A 234 -25.53 28.91 1.33
C GLN A 234 -24.76 27.64 1.64
N GLU A 235 -25.22 26.53 1.07
CA GLU A 235 -24.70 25.19 1.33
C GLU A 235 -23.74 24.76 0.22
N THR A 236 -22.58 24.20 0.59
CA THR A 236 -21.63 23.64 -0.38
C THR A 236 -22.09 22.25 -0.84
N PRO A 237 -22.18 21.97 -2.15
CA PRO A 237 -22.70 20.70 -2.64
C PRO A 237 -21.66 19.57 -2.44
N GLN A 238 -22.02 18.56 -1.64
CA GLN A 238 -21.27 17.31 -1.58
C GLN A 238 -21.59 16.41 -2.78
N SER A 239 -20.55 15.83 -3.39
CA SER A 239 -20.64 14.92 -4.54
C SER A 239 -21.00 13.49 -4.12
N THR A 240 -22.25 13.29 -3.69
CA THR A 240 -22.76 11.97 -3.27
C THR A 240 -22.91 11.01 -4.44
N LEU A 241 -21.99 10.03 -4.58
CA LEU A 241 -22.13 8.93 -5.53
C LEU A 241 -23.30 8.00 -5.12
N VAL A 242 -24.33 7.93 -5.97
CA VAL A 242 -25.57 7.20 -5.68
C VAL A 242 -25.37 5.69 -5.78
N ARG A 243 -25.28 5.03 -4.62
CA ARG A 243 -25.36 3.56 -4.50
C ARG A 243 -26.82 3.13 -4.67
N ARG A 244 -27.17 2.60 -5.86
CA ARG A 244 -28.54 2.17 -6.19
C ARG A 244 -28.86 0.82 -5.54
N ASN A 245 -29.53 0.84 -4.38
CA ASN A 245 -30.08 -0.37 -3.78
C ASN A 245 -31.24 -0.94 -4.61
N VAL A 246 -31.39 -2.27 -4.59
CA VAL A 246 -32.57 -2.98 -5.08
C VAL A 246 -33.16 -3.76 -3.91
N GLU A 247 -34.23 -3.21 -3.34
CA GLU A 247 -35.25 -3.97 -2.62
C GLU A 247 -36.35 -4.30 -3.66
N GLY A 248 -37.06 -5.42 -3.61
CA GLY A 248 -37.05 -6.51 -2.64
C GLY A 248 -38.46 -7.12 -2.59
N ALA A 249 -38.64 -8.35 -3.07
CA ALA A 249 -39.97 -8.96 -3.22
C ALA A 249 -40.00 -10.39 -2.65
N GLY A 250 -40.96 -10.66 -1.77
CA GLY A 250 -41.17 -11.95 -1.11
C GLY A 250 -42.06 -12.91 -1.90
N LYS A 251 -42.19 -14.15 -1.39
CA LYS A 251 -43.09 -15.18 -1.94
C LYS A 251 -44.51 -15.02 -1.40
N THR A 252 -45.51 -15.06 -2.28
CA THR A 252 -46.86 -15.59 -1.95
C THR A 252 -47.55 -16.12 -3.21
N SER A 253 -48.51 -17.03 -3.00
CA SER A 253 -49.28 -17.78 -4.00
C SER A 253 -50.38 -16.98 -4.72
N GLY A 254 -50.70 -17.33 -5.97
CA GLY A 254 -51.90 -16.88 -6.69
C GLY A 254 -52.05 -17.56 -8.06
N SER A 255 -53.28 -17.92 -8.44
CA SER A 255 -53.61 -18.82 -9.56
C SER A 255 -54.11 -18.12 -10.84
N ASP A 256 -53.85 -18.79 -11.98
CA ASP A 256 -54.61 -18.86 -13.24
C ASP A 256 -54.84 -17.63 -14.18
N THR A 257 -54.64 -17.91 -15.49
CA THR A 257 -55.48 -17.53 -16.67
C THR A 257 -54.80 -16.79 -17.85
N GLU A 258 -54.80 -17.47 -19.01
CA GLU A 258 -54.73 -17.02 -20.43
C GLU A 258 -53.87 -15.83 -20.96
N LYS A 259 -52.77 -16.18 -21.66
CA LYS A 259 -52.67 -16.20 -23.16
C LYS A 259 -52.97 -14.91 -23.97
N SER A 260 -51.92 -14.34 -24.59
CA SER A 260 -51.98 -13.81 -25.97
C SER A 260 -50.59 -13.81 -26.65
N ARG A 261 -50.48 -13.22 -27.85
CA ARG A 261 -49.44 -13.51 -28.88
C ARG A 261 -48.83 -12.23 -29.47
N GLY A 262 -47.58 -12.30 -29.93
CA GLY A 262 -46.86 -11.21 -30.63
C GLY A 262 -45.89 -10.41 -29.74
N ASP A 263 -44.73 -9.94 -30.21
CA ASP A 263 -44.13 -10.12 -31.55
C ASP A 263 -42.58 -10.08 -31.48
N ASP A 264 -41.90 -10.55 -32.52
CA ASP A 264 -40.43 -10.68 -32.54
C ASP A 264 -39.70 -9.33 -32.75
N GLN A 265 -38.66 -9.06 -31.94
CA GLN A 265 -37.61 -8.11 -32.33
C GLN A 265 -36.22 -8.53 -31.81
N GLN A 266 -35.45 -9.18 -32.67
CA GLN A 266 -34.08 -9.60 -32.38
C GLN A 266 -33.10 -8.41 -32.40
N VAL A 267 -32.20 -8.36 -31.41
CA VAL A 267 -31.01 -7.50 -31.44
C VAL A 267 -29.78 -8.39 -31.36
N ASN A 268 -29.02 -8.49 -32.46
CA ASN A 268 -27.85 -9.36 -32.55
C ASN A 268 -26.67 -8.80 -31.74
N VAL A 269 -26.41 -9.37 -30.57
CA VAL A 269 -25.14 -9.18 -29.85
C VAL A 269 -24.14 -10.21 -30.35
N ILE A 270 -23.15 -9.78 -31.12
CA ILE A 270 -22.08 -10.64 -31.66
C ILE A 270 -21.11 -11.00 -30.54
N THR A 271 -21.41 -12.04 -29.78
CA THR A 271 -20.47 -12.67 -28.85
C THR A 271 -19.43 -13.45 -29.65
N ARG A 272 -18.17 -12.98 -29.65
CA ARG A 272 -17.03 -13.77 -30.12
C ARG A 272 -16.98 -15.08 -29.31
N GLY A 273 -16.84 -16.20 -30.02
CA GLY A 273 -17.20 -17.51 -29.49
C GLY A 273 -16.46 -17.91 -28.21
N ALA A 274 -17.22 -18.30 -27.19
CA ALA A 274 -16.69 -18.96 -26.01
C ALA A 274 -16.14 -20.36 -26.39
N VAL A 275 -14.82 -20.43 -26.62
CA VAL A 275 -14.10 -21.71 -26.67
C VAL A 275 -14.33 -22.41 -25.33
N ASN A 276 -14.69 -23.69 -25.36
CA ASN A 276 -15.06 -24.45 -24.16
C ASN A 276 -13.83 -24.77 -23.29
N ILE A 277 -13.39 -23.78 -22.50
CA ILE A 277 -12.27 -23.89 -21.54
C ILE A 277 -12.46 -25.10 -20.62
N ASP A 278 -13.68 -25.33 -20.12
CA ASP A 278 -14.01 -26.49 -19.30
C ASP A 278 -13.65 -27.82 -19.96
N ARG A 279 -13.91 -28.00 -21.26
CA ARG A 279 -13.58 -29.26 -21.96
C ARG A 279 -12.08 -29.50 -22.06
N ILE A 280 -11.28 -28.44 -22.16
CA ILE A 280 -9.82 -28.52 -22.16
C ILE A 280 -9.32 -28.86 -20.74
N LEU A 281 -9.88 -28.22 -19.71
CA LEU A 281 -9.55 -28.44 -18.31
C LEU A 281 -9.88 -29.89 -17.86
N TRP A 282 -11.10 -30.36 -18.13
CA TRP A 282 -11.52 -31.74 -17.85
C TRP A 282 -10.71 -32.78 -18.65
N GLY A 283 -10.35 -32.48 -19.89
CA GLY A 283 -9.47 -33.33 -20.70
C GLY A 283 -8.07 -33.48 -20.08
N GLY A 284 -7.44 -32.37 -19.69
CA GLY A 284 -6.14 -32.39 -19.01
C GLY A 284 -6.17 -33.14 -17.67
N LEU A 285 -7.23 -32.95 -16.88
CA LEU A 285 -7.42 -33.65 -15.61
C LEU A 285 -7.55 -35.17 -15.80
N ALA A 286 -8.31 -35.61 -16.80
CA ALA A 286 -8.49 -37.02 -17.12
C ALA A 286 -7.19 -37.71 -17.57
N VAL A 287 -6.39 -37.03 -18.40
CA VAL A 287 -5.07 -37.54 -18.85
C VAL A 287 -4.10 -37.65 -17.66
N SER A 288 -4.04 -36.64 -16.80
CA SER A 288 -3.20 -36.63 -15.58
C SER A 288 -3.58 -37.76 -14.60
N PHE A 289 -4.88 -38.00 -14.42
CA PHE A 289 -5.36 -39.13 -13.61
C PHE A 289 -4.97 -40.49 -14.23
N ALA A 290 -5.19 -40.67 -15.54
CA ALA A 290 -4.88 -41.92 -16.22
C ALA A 290 -3.38 -42.26 -16.21
N THR A 291 -2.48 -41.28 -16.40
CA THR A 291 -1.03 -41.50 -16.31
C THR A 291 -0.59 -41.83 -14.90
N THR A 292 -1.16 -41.17 -13.88
CA THR A 292 -0.88 -41.46 -12.47
C THR A 292 -1.27 -42.90 -12.09
N VAL A 293 -2.45 -43.36 -12.52
CA VAL A 293 -2.90 -44.74 -12.31
C VAL A 293 -2.00 -45.74 -13.04
N ALA A 294 -1.62 -45.47 -14.30
CA ALA A 294 -0.71 -46.33 -15.05
C ALA A 294 0.67 -46.48 -14.38
N ILE A 295 1.23 -45.39 -13.85
CA ILE A 295 2.49 -45.40 -13.11
C ILE A 295 2.36 -46.23 -11.82
N LEU A 296 1.26 -46.09 -11.08
CA LEU A 296 1.00 -46.91 -9.88
C LEU A 296 0.89 -48.41 -10.20
N VAL A 297 0.23 -48.79 -11.30
CA VAL A 297 0.16 -50.19 -11.76
C VAL A 297 1.54 -50.71 -12.16
N LEU A 298 2.34 -49.92 -12.89
CA LEU A 298 3.70 -50.33 -13.27
C LEU A 298 4.62 -50.47 -12.04
N LEU A 299 4.48 -49.61 -11.02
CA LEU A 299 5.24 -49.70 -9.78
C LEU A 299 4.83 -50.92 -8.95
N THR A 300 3.54 -51.21 -8.78
CA THR A 300 3.10 -52.40 -8.05
C THR A 300 3.48 -53.69 -8.78
N CYS A 301 3.28 -53.78 -10.10
CA CYS A 301 3.75 -54.91 -10.90
C CYS A 301 5.27 -55.12 -10.77
N LYS A 302 6.06 -54.03 -10.79
CA LYS A 302 7.53 -54.14 -10.59
C LYS A 302 7.89 -54.65 -9.20
N ILE A 303 7.24 -54.16 -8.15
CA ILE A 303 7.47 -54.61 -6.77
C ILE A 303 7.17 -56.11 -6.62
N PHE A 304 6.01 -56.58 -7.13
CA PHE A 304 5.65 -57.99 -7.13
C PHE A 304 6.65 -58.85 -7.92
N TYR A 305 7.09 -58.40 -9.11
CA TYR A 305 8.04 -59.14 -9.93
C TYR A 305 9.47 -59.19 -9.34
N THR A 306 9.83 -58.24 -8.47
CA THR A 306 11.10 -58.27 -7.70
C THR A 306 11.02 -59.08 -6.39
N SER A 307 9.87 -59.70 -6.10
CA SER A 307 9.62 -60.44 -4.85
C SER A 307 9.33 -61.93 -5.08
N SER A 308 9.69 -62.46 -6.24
CA SER A 308 9.52 -63.86 -6.66
C SER A 308 10.75 -64.37 -7.43
#